data_AF-A0A8J8CJ22-F1
#
_entry.id   AF-A0A8J8CJ22-F1
#
_cell.length_a   1.000
_cell.length_b   1.000
_cell.length_c   1.000
_cell.angle_alpha   90.00
_cell.angle_beta   90.00
_cell.angle_gamma   90.00
#
_symmetry.space_group_name_H-M   'P 1'
#
loop_
_entity.id
_entity.type
_entity.pdbx_description
1 polymer ?
#
loop_
_entity_poly.entity_id
_entity_poly.type
_entity_poly.pdbx_seq_one_letter_code
_entity_poly.pdbx_strand_id
1 'polypeptide(L)'
;MTLLRLDISNRFETDKNLKNLCIFAFTLMFAALILNSSFAMKNPSAVYCEGLNYTYVIEDTKEGQHGICILNNKTRIDAWEFFKGKVVKEYSYCRQKGYEIKTIKDREKCGKFLTDECAVCILENGTEVEVTDLMNLSFRETVCGDGTCGMPENYETCPKDCPSGSYDNFCDGIKDGKCDPDCKEKYGESA
;
A
#
# COMPACT_ATOMS: atom_id res chain seq x y z
N MET A 1 68.36 18.15 -20.56
CA MET A 1 67.51 17.97 -19.36
C MET A 1 66.04 18.15 -19.76
N THR A 2 65.52 17.31 -20.66
CA THR A 2 64.18 17.51 -21.26
C THR A 2 63.46 16.21 -21.66
N LEU A 3 63.95 15.04 -21.20
CA LEU A 3 63.34 13.74 -21.55
C LEU A 3 62.81 12.94 -20.34
N LEU A 4 62.95 13.45 -19.11
CA LEU A 4 62.39 12.81 -17.90
C LEU A 4 61.10 13.46 -17.38
N ARG A 5 60.66 14.60 -17.97
CA ARG A 5 59.43 15.30 -17.54
C ARG A 5 58.15 14.83 -18.27
N LEU A 6 58.25 14.22 -19.45
CA LEU A 6 57.08 13.84 -20.25
C LEU A 6 56.42 12.53 -19.80
N ASP A 7 57.17 11.60 -19.21
CA ASP A 7 56.62 10.30 -18.78
C ASP A 7 55.86 10.35 -17.44
N ILE A 8 56.19 11.27 -16.54
CA ILE A 8 55.53 11.37 -15.23
C ILE A 8 54.17 12.05 -15.36
N SER A 9 54.05 13.05 -16.24
CA SER A 9 52.78 13.77 -16.46
C SER A 9 51.73 12.87 -17.11
N ASN A 10 52.09 12.08 -18.13
CA ASN A 10 51.17 11.17 -18.82
C ASN A 10 50.71 9.99 -17.94
N ARG A 11 51.57 9.44 -17.07
CA ARG A 11 51.19 8.38 -16.13
C ARG A 11 50.25 8.89 -15.02
N PHE A 12 50.46 10.13 -14.55
CA PHE A 12 49.62 10.75 -13.51
C PHE A 12 48.24 11.15 -14.05
N GLU A 13 48.16 11.55 -15.32
CA GLU A 13 46.91 11.88 -16.02
C GLU A 13 46.06 10.63 -16.28
N THR A 14 46.68 9.52 -16.70
CA THR A 14 46.00 8.23 -16.92
C THR A 14 45.49 7.60 -15.62
N ASP A 15 46.24 7.69 -14.51
CA ASP A 15 45.78 7.25 -13.18
C ASP A 15 44.61 8.09 -12.64
N LYS A 16 44.62 9.41 -12.88
CA LYS A 16 43.50 10.30 -12.52
C LYS A 16 42.26 10.01 -13.36
N ASN A 17 42.43 9.80 -14.67
CA ASN A 17 41.33 9.49 -15.57
C ASN A 17 40.72 8.12 -15.27
N LEU A 18 41.53 7.11 -14.91
CA LEU A 18 41.04 5.79 -14.48
C LEU A 18 40.33 5.86 -13.11
N LYS A 19 40.88 6.59 -12.13
CA LYS A 19 40.23 6.81 -10.84
C LYS A 19 38.91 7.57 -10.98
N ASN A 20 38.88 8.64 -11.78
CA ASN A 20 37.67 9.41 -12.04
C ASN A 20 36.63 8.57 -12.80
N LEU A 21 37.05 7.72 -13.75
CA LEU A 21 36.17 6.79 -14.44
C LEU A 21 35.57 5.75 -13.49
N CYS A 22 36.37 5.17 -12.59
CA CYS A 22 35.89 4.26 -11.56
C CYS A 22 34.95 4.94 -10.57
N ILE A 23 35.26 6.16 -10.13
CA ILE A 23 34.38 6.96 -9.26
C ILE A 23 33.06 7.25 -9.96
N PHE A 24 33.09 7.65 -11.24
CA PHE A 24 31.90 7.94 -12.02
C PHE A 24 31.03 6.69 -12.26
N ALA A 25 31.66 5.54 -12.51
CA ALA A 25 30.97 4.26 -12.63
C ALA A 25 30.34 3.83 -11.29
N PHE A 26 31.05 4.03 -10.18
CA PHE A 26 30.55 3.71 -8.84
C PHE A 26 29.41 4.65 -8.41
N THR A 27 29.49 5.95 -8.72
CA THR A 27 28.42 6.90 -8.45
C THR A 27 27.20 6.67 -9.34
N LEU A 28 27.35 6.29 -10.61
CA LEU A 28 26.24 5.88 -11.48
C LEU A 28 25.56 4.59 -11.00
N MET A 29 26.35 3.59 -10.58
CA MET A 29 25.83 2.35 -10.01
C MET A 29 25.11 2.61 -8.68
N PHE A 30 25.66 3.47 -7.83
CA PHE A 30 25.03 3.85 -6.57
C PHE A 30 23.77 4.68 -6.80
N ALA A 31 23.76 5.60 -7.77
CA ALA A 31 22.58 6.37 -8.15
C ALA A 31 21.45 5.50 -8.71
N ALA A 32 21.78 4.43 -9.46
CA ALA A 32 20.81 3.46 -9.95
C ALA A 32 20.12 2.68 -8.81
N LEU A 33 20.77 2.52 -7.65
CA LEU A 33 20.18 1.90 -6.45
C LEU A 33 19.24 2.83 -5.67
N ILE A 34 19.24 4.14 -5.94
CA ILE A 34 18.40 5.12 -5.23
C ILE A 34 17.06 5.34 -5.94
N LEU A 35 16.87 4.82 -7.16
CA LEU A 35 15.60 4.86 -7.90
C LEU A 35 14.60 3.79 -7.44
N ASN A 36 14.55 3.48 -6.14
CA ASN A 36 13.52 2.62 -5.59
C ASN A 36 12.27 3.47 -5.34
N SER A 37 11.33 3.45 -6.28
CA SER A 37 9.98 3.97 -6.07
C SER A 37 9.36 3.23 -4.88
N SER A 38 9.17 3.95 -3.77
CA SER A 38 8.40 3.43 -2.64
C SER A 38 6.93 3.46 -3.03
N PHE A 39 6.36 2.30 -3.35
CA PHE A 39 4.91 2.18 -3.59
C PHE A 39 4.20 1.96 -2.24
N ALA A 40 3.32 2.88 -1.89
CA ALA A 40 2.33 2.63 -0.84
C ALA A 40 1.23 1.71 -1.38
N MET A 41 0.78 0.75 -0.57
CA MET A 41 -0.27 -0.21 -0.90
C MET A 41 -1.27 -0.22 0.25
N LYS A 42 -2.57 -0.30 -0.10
CA LYS A 42 -3.64 -0.49 0.88
C LYS A 42 -3.44 -1.77 1.68
N ASN A 43 -3.81 -1.75 2.95
CA ASN A 43 -3.72 -2.94 3.80
C ASN A 43 -4.60 -4.08 3.23
N PRO A 44 -4.03 -5.23 2.85
CA PRO A 44 -4.79 -6.29 2.19
C PRO A 44 -5.94 -6.84 3.01
N SER A 45 -5.75 -6.94 4.33
CA SER A 45 -6.80 -7.41 5.25
C SER A 45 -7.95 -6.41 5.39
N ALA A 46 -7.66 -5.11 5.32
CA ALA A 46 -8.68 -4.06 5.34
C ALA A 46 -9.48 -4.06 4.04
N VAL A 47 -8.78 -4.06 2.89
CA VAL A 47 -9.42 -4.09 1.56
C VAL A 47 -10.31 -5.31 1.39
N TYR A 48 -9.89 -6.48 1.88
CA TYR A 48 -10.72 -7.68 1.84
C TYR A 48 -11.95 -7.57 2.75
N CYS A 49 -11.79 -7.05 3.97
CA CYS A 49 -12.89 -6.83 4.90
C CYS A 49 -13.94 -5.87 4.32
N GLU A 50 -13.50 -4.70 3.85
CA GLU A 50 -14.37 -3.67 3.27
C GLU A 50 -14.95 -4.11 1.92
N GLY A 51 -14.20 -4.87 1.12
CA GLY A 51 -14.67 -5.46 -0.14
C GLY A 51 -15.81 -6.48 0.04
N LEU A 52 -15.98 -7.02 1.26
CA LEU A 52 -17.13 -7.83 1.66
C LEU A 52 -18.25 -7.02 2.31
N ASN A 53 -18.14 -5.69 2.27
CA ASN A 53 -19.06 -4.75 2.89
C ASN A 53 -19.15 -4.91 4.42
N TYR A 54 -18.05 -5.33 5.04
CA TYR A 54 -17.84 -5.33 6.48
C TYR A 54 -17.07 -4.08 6.93
N THR A 55 -17.01 -3.83 8.23
CA THR A 55 -16.33 -2.64 8.77
C THR A 55 -14.94 -3.02 9.27
N TYR A 56 -13.90 -2.36 8.75
CA TYR A 56 -12.55 -2.47 9.27
C TYR A 56 -12.29 -1.38 10.32
N VAL A 57 -11.66 -1.74 11.44
CA VAL A 57 -11.18 -0.80 12.46
C VAL A 57 -9.79 -1.18 12.92
N ILE A 58 -9.04 -0.21 13.44
CA ILE A 58 -7.75 -0.44 14.08
C ILE A 58 -7.95 -0.35 15.59
N GLU A 59 -7.40 -1.32 16.32
CA GLU A 59 -7.34 -1.31 17.77
C GLU A 59 -5.89 -1.18 18.25
N ASP A 60 -5.64 -0.22 19.13
CA ASP A 60 -4.38 -0.12 19.84
C ASP A 60 -4.34 -1.14 20.98
N THR A 61 -3.33 -1.99 20.97
CA THR A 61 -3.05 -2.95 22.05
C THR A 61 -1.66 -2.69 22.62
N LYS A 62 -1.34 -3.34 23.75
CA LYS A 62 0.02 -3.28 24.32
C LYS A 62 1.09 -3.86 23.39
N GLU A 63 0.68 -4.70 22.44
CA GLU A 63 1.55 -5.39 21.48
C GLU A 63 1.66 -4.64 20.15
N GLY A 64 0.88 -3.57 19.97
CA GLY A 64 0.82 -2.75 18.76
C GLY A 64 -0.61 -2.58 18.23
N GLN A 65 -0.70 -2.02 17.03
CA GLN A 65 -1.96 -1.83 16.34
C GLN A 65 -2.40 -3.09 15.61
N HIS A 66 -3.62 -3.54 15.87
CA HIS A 66 -4.23 -4.67 15.19
C HIS A 66 -5.45 -4.25 14.39
N GLY A 67 -5.56 -4.80 13.17
CA GLY A 67 -6.72 -4.62 12.33
C GLY A 67 -7.82 -5.61 12.70
N ILE A 68 -9.03 -5.11 12.96
CA ILE A 68 -10.21 -5.90 13.25
C ILE A 68 -11.21 -5.76 12.12
N CYS A 69 -11.74 -6.88 11.65
CA CYS A 69 -12.90 -6.92 10.76
C CYS A 69 -14.16 -7.17 11.58
N ILE A 70 -15.14 -6.28 11.44
CA ILE A 70 -16.44 -6.36 12.12
C ILE A 70 -17.47 -6.81 11.08
N LEU A 71 -17.92 -8.05 11.24
CA LEU A 71 -18.91 -8.69 10.37
C LEU A 71 -20.31 -8.09 10.58
N ASN A 72 -21.23 -8.37 9.64
CA ASN A 72 -22.62 -7.86 9.72
C ASN A 72 -23.38 -8.29 10.98
N ASN A 73 -23.03 -9.46 11.53
CA ASN A 73 -23.58 -9.95 12.80
C ASN A 73 -22.90 -9.32 14.04
N LYS A 74 -22.05 -8.30 13.84
CA LYS A 74 -21.22 -7.61 14.84
C LYS A 74 -20.11 -8.47 15.44
N THR A 75 -19.87 -9.67 14.92
CA THR A 75 -18.69 -10.46 15.30
C THR A 75 -17.43 -9.71 14.93
N ARG A 76 -16.49 -9.67 15.87
CA ARG A 76 -15.20 -9.00 15.74
C ARG A 76 -14.11 -10.05 15.66
N ILE A 77 -13.27 -9.97 14.64
CA ILE A 77 -12.23 -10.95 14.34
C ILE A 77 -10.97 -10.25 13.87
N ASP A 78 -9.82 -10.87 14.10
CA ASP A 78 -8.57 -10.43 13.51
C ASP A 78 -8.68 -10.43 11.98
N ALA A 79 -8.43 -9.27 11.36
CA ALA A 79 -8.63 -9.08 9.94
C ALA A 79 -7.65 -9.92 9.10
N TRP A 80 -6.42 -10.13 9.57
CA TRP A 80 -5.42 -10.93 8.86
C TRP A 80 -5.73 -12.43 8.93
N GLU A 81 -6.18 -12.93 10.07
CA GLU A 81 -6.62 -14.33 10.21
C GLU A 81 -7.85 -14.60 9.33
N PHE A 82 -8.77 -13.65 9.21
CA PHE A 82 -9.91 -13.76 8.30
C PHE A 82 -9.51 -13.68 6.83
N PHE A 83 -8.63 -12.74 6.48
CA PHE A 83 -8.05 -12.60 5.16
C PHE A 83 -7.36 -13.88 4.68
N LYS A 84 -6.61 -14.55 5.57
CA LYS A 84 -5.98 -15.86 5.31
C LYS A 84 -6.98 -17.03 5.33
N GLY A 85 -8.27 -16.77 5.57
CA GLY A 85 -9.33 -17.78 5.60
C GLY A 85 -9.24 -18.73 6.79
N LYS A 86 -8.58 -18.35 7.89
CA LYS A 86 -8.35 -19.23 9.04
C LYS A 86 -9.52 -19.26 10.02
N VAL A 87 -10.29 -18.18 10.08
CA VAL A 87 -11.42 -18.00 11.00
C VAL A 87 -12.70 -17.65 10.23
N VAL A 88 -13.87 -17.94 10.83
CA VAL A 88 -15.21 -17.55 10.36
C VAL A 88 -15.42 -17.70 8.83
N LYS A 89 -15.01 -18.86 8.32
CA LYS A 89 -14.96 -19.17 6.87
C LYS A 89 -16.31 -18.96 6.18
N GLU A 90 -17.42 -19.19 6.87
CA GLU A 90 -18.79 -18.99 6.40
C GLU A 90 -19.10 -17.55 5.98
N TYR A 91 -18.38 -16.56 6.51
CA TYR A 91 -18.49 -15.15 6.14
C TYR A 91 -17.54 -14.73 5.01
N SER A 92 -16.66 -15.63 4.55
CA SER A 92 -15.71 -15.36 3.46
C SER A 92 -16.38 -15.21 2.10
N TYR A 93 -15.70 -14.52 1.18
CA TYR A 93 -16.17 -14.37 -0.20
C TYR A 93 -16.51 -15.71 -0.86
N CYS A 94 -15.61 -16.69 -0.74
CA CYS A 94 -15.79 -18.01 -1.34
C CYS A 94 -17.12 -18.62 -0.91
N ARG A 95 -17.43 -18.60 0.39
CA ARG A 95 -18.68 -19.17 0.94
C ARG A 95 -19.92 -18.40 0.51
N GLN A 96 -19.86 -17.06 0.46
CA GLN A 96 -20.96 -16.24 -0.06
C GLN A 96 -21.29 -16.54 -1.53
N LYS A 97 -20.28 -16.96 -2.30
CA LYS A 97 -20.43 -17.37 -3.71
C LYS A 97 -20.72 -18.87 -3.90
N GLY A 98 -20.81 -19.64 -2.82
CA GLY A 98 -21.07 -21.08 -2.87
C GLY A 98 -19.83 -21.94 -3.15
N TYR A 99 -18.62 -21.36 -3.15
CA TYR A 99 -17.36 -22.09 -3.29
C TYR A 99 -16.85 -22.61 -1.94
N GLU A 100 -16.07 -23.68 -2.01
CA GLU A 100 -15.25 -24.11 -0.86
C GLU A 100 -14.09 -23.13 -0.66
N ILE A 101 -13.64 -23.00 0.59
CA ILE A 101 -12.48 -22.18 0.97
C ILE A 101 -11.43 -23.03 1.66
N LYS A 102 -10.18 -22.82 1.27
CA LYS A 102 -9.01 -23.49 1.84
C LYS A 102 -7.93 -22.46 2.13
N THR A 103 -7.34 -22.53 3.32
CA THR A 103 -6.07 -21.86 3.61
C THR A 103 -4.95 -22.74 3.09
N ILE A 104 -4.12 -22.21 2.22
CA ILE A 104 -2.95 -22.91 1.69
C ILE A 104 -1.67 -22.26 2.20
N LYS A 105 -0.57 -23.01 2.19
CA LYS A 105 0.78 -22.52 2.46
C LYS A 105 1.62 -22.73 1.20
N ASP A 106 1.79 -21.67 0.43
CA ASP A 106 2.50 -21.68 -0.84
C ASP A 106 3.13 -20.30 -1.05
N ARG A 107 4.46 -20.22 -1.03
CA ARG A 107 5.17 -18.95 -1.11
C ARG A 107 5.05 -18.27 -2.47
N GLU A 108 4.93 -19.04 -3.56
CA GLU A 108 4.77 -18.47 -4.90
C GLU A 108 3.36 -17.90 -5.06
N LYS A 109 2.34 -18.63 -4.59
CA LYS A 109 0.94 -18.23 -4.71
C LYS A 109 0.52 -17.15 -3.69
N CYS A 110 1.00 -17.24 -2.46
CA CYS A 110 0.63 -16.31 -1.37
C CYS A 110 1.59 -15.14 -1.21
N GLY A 111 2.74 -15.16 -1.91
CA GLY A 111 3.80 -14.16 -1.77
C GLY A 111 3.41 -12.72 -2.18
N LYS A 112 2.28 -12.53 -2.86
CA LYS A 112 1.75 -11.22 -3.32
C LYS A 112 1.72 -10.17 -2.21
N PHE A 113 1.36 -10.56 -0.99
CA PHE A 113 1.30 -9.68 0.19
C PHE A 113 2.34 -10.02 1.24
N LEU A 114 3.45 -10.64 0.82
CA LEU A 114 4.52 -11.10 1.71
C LEU A 114 4.02 -12.07 2.80
N THR A 115 2.99 -12.85 2.51
CA THR A 115 2.48 -13.91 3.39
C THR A 115 2.93 -15.27 2.89
N ASP A 116 3.15 -16.21 3.81
CA ASP A 116 3.41 -17.61 3.44
C ASP A 116 2.10 -18.43 3.31
N GLU A 117 0.98 -17.87 3.79
CA GLU A 117 -0.35 -18.48 3.74
C GLU A 117 -1.39 -17.49 3.21
N CYS A 118 -2.39 -18.01 2.50
CA CYS A 118 -3.48 -17.23 1.90
C CYS A 118 -4.73 -18.09 1.72
N ALA A 119 -5.87 -17.42 1.55
CA ALA A 119 -7.15 -18.08 1.24
C ALA A 119 -7.29 -18.30 -0.27
N VAL A 120 -7.66 -19.51 -0.66
CA VAL A 120 -8.09 -19.83 -2.03
C VAL A 120 -9.53 -20.32 -2.03
N CYS A 121 -10.29 -19.90 -3.04
CA CYS A 121 -11.57 -20.48 -3.37
C CYS A 121 -11.35 -21.68 -4.30
N ILE A 122 -12.05 -22.78 -4.05
CA ILE A 122 -12.07 -23.94 -4.93
C ILE A 122 -13.30 -23.81 -5.82
N LEU A 123 -13.09 -23.56 -7.11
CA LEU A 123 -14.14 -23.43 -8.11
C LEU A 123 -14.77 -24.80 -8.42
N GLU A 124 -15.91 -24.81 -9.12
CA GLU A 124 -16.65 -26.04 -9.47
C GLU A 124 -15.81 -27.04 -10.27
N ASN A 125 -14.88 -26.56 -11.10
CA ASN A 125 -13.96 -27.40 -11.86
C ASN A 125 -12.74 -27.88 -11.06
N GLY A 126 -12.69 -27.60 -9.76
CA GLY A 126 -11.59 -27.94 -8.85
C GLY A 126 -10.40 -26.97 -8.86
N THR A 127 -10.43 -25.91 -9.67
CA THR A 127 -9.35 -24.92 -9.72
C THR A 127 -9.31 -24.11 -8.43
N GLU A 128 -8.12 -23.96 -7.85
CA GLU A 128 -7.89 -23.09 -6.68
C GLU A 128 -7.47 -21.69 -7.14
N VAL A 129 -8.28 -20.67 -6.86
CA VAL A 129 -7.98 -19.26 -7.17
C VAL A 129 -7.83 -18.47 -5.87
N GLU A 130 -6.79 -17.64 -5.77
CA GLU A 130 -6.60 -16.76 -4.60
C GLU A 130 -7.77 -15.78 -4.47
N VAL A 131 -8.24 -15.57 -3.24
CA VAL A 131 -9.52 -14.90 -3.00
C VAL A 131 -9.54 -13.46 -3.49
N THR A 132 -8.44 -12.72 -3.36
CA THR A 132 -8.37 -11.32 -3.81
C THR A 132 -8.37 -11.19 -5.32
N ASP A 133 -7.74 -12.14 -6.01
CA ASP A 133 -7.75 -12.19 -7.47
C ASP A 133 -9.15 -12.53 -7.98
N LEU A 134 -9.85 -13.47 -7.34
CA LEU A 134 -11.22 -13.84 -7.71
C LEU A 134 -12.23 -12.71 -7.46
N MET A 135 -12.01 -11.91 -6.43
CA MET A 135 -12.81 -10.72 -6.13
C MET A 135 -12.46 -9.51 -7.00
N ASN A 136 -11.36 -9.59 -7.76
CA ASN A 136 -10.80 -8.46 -8.51
C ASN A 136 -10.57 -7.22 -7.62
N LEU A 137 -10.00 -7.42 -6.42
CA LEU A 137 -9.71 -6.33 -5.49
C LEU A 137 -8.50 -5.51 -5.95
N SER A 138 -8.58 -4.19 -5.77
CA SER A 138 -7.47 -3.26 -5.98
C SER A 138 -6.83 -2.86 -4.67
N PHE A 139 -5.50 -2.91 -4.64
CA PHE A 139 -4.67 -2.54 -3.47
C PHE A 139 -3.85 -1.28 -3.72
N ARG A 140 -4.04 -0.65 -4.89
CA ARG A 140 -3.39 0.63 -5.19
C ARG A 140 -4.11 1.74 -4.44
N GLU A 141 -3.35 2.70 -3.95
CA GLU A 141 -3.89 3.98 -3.48
C GLU A 141 -4.52 4.76 -4.64
N THR A 142 -5.39 5.72 -4.33
CA THR A 142 -6.04 6.54 -5.37
C THR A 142 -5.03 7.49 -6.01
N VAL A 143 -5.34 7.93 -7.23
CA VAL A 143 -4.55 8.96 -7.93
C VAL A 143 -5.44 10.07 -8.46
N CYS A 144 -4.92 11.30 -8.39
CA CYS A 144 -5.67 12.47 -8.82
C CYS A 144 -6.18 12.35 -10.26
N GLY A 145 -7.49 12.41 -10.42
CA GLY A 145 -8.21 12.27 -11.68
C GLY A 145 -8.78 10.89 -11.95
N ASP A 146 -8.73 9.94 -11.00
CA ASP A 146 -9.37 8.63 -11.08
C ASP A 146 -10.88 8.65 -10.69
N GLY A 147 -11.37 9.79 -10.22
CA GLY A 147 -12.76 10.02 -9.86
C GLY A 147 -13.13 9.56 -8.45
N THR A 148 -12.16 9.16 -7.62
CA THR A 148 -12.36 8.75 -6.23
C THR A 148 -11.49 9.61 -5.30
N CYS A 149 -12.13 10.38 -4.41
CA CYS A 149 -11.40 11.01 -3.32
C CYS A 149 -10.98 9.96 -2.29
N GLY A 150 -9.68 9.66 -2.22
CA GLY A 150 -9.10 8.69 -1.29
C GLY A 150 -7.65 9.03 -0.97
N MET A 151 -7.02 8.27 -0.06
CA MET A 151 -5.60 8.47 0.24
C MET A 151 -4.73 8.22 -1.00
N PRO A 152 -3.69 9.05 -1.26
CA PRO A 152 -3.21 10.17 -0.43
C PRO A 152 -3.79 11.55 -0.81
N GLU A 153 -4.86 11.59 -1.61
CA GLU A 153 -5.45 12.83 -2.11
C GLU A 153 -6.28 13.55 -1.05
N ASN A 154 -6.35 14.87 -1.22
CA ASN A 154 -7.22 15.77 -0.49
C ASN A 154 -7.49 17.02 -1.32
N TYR A 155 -8.29 17.95 -0.80
CA TYR A 155 -8.66 19.17 -1.49
C TYR A 155 -7.46 20.01 -1.95
N GLU A 156 -6.39 20.08 -1.15
CA GLU A 156 -5.18 20.85 -1.51
C GLU A 156 -4.40 20.20 -2.65
N THR A 157 -4.24 18.88 -2.61
CA THR A 157 -3.37 18.14 -3.54
C THR A 157 -4.09 17.63 -4.79
N CYS A 158 -5.41 17.42 -4.70
CA CYS A 158 -6.28 17.03 -5.80
C CYS A 158 -7.71 17.59 -5.65
N PRO A 159 -7.92 18.90 -5.89
CA PRO A 159 -9.25 19.51 -5.85
C PRO A 159 -10.21 18.99 -6.93
N LYS A 160 -9.69 18.26 -7.92
CA LYS A 160 -10.47 17.67 -9.01
C LYS A 160 -11.36 16.54 -8.50
N ASP A 161 -10.81 15.66 -7.68
CA ASP A 161 -11.50 14.47 -7.19
C ASP A 161 -11.96 14.65 -5.74
N CYS A 162 -11.27 15.50 -4.97
CA CYS A 162 -11.65 15.94 -3.63
C CYS A 162 -12.09 17.41 -3.65
N PRO A 163 -13.33 17.76 -4.04
CA PRO A 163 -13.82 19.14 -4.04
C PRO A 163 -14.00 19.69 -2.62
N SER A 164 -14.10 21.02 -2.49
CA SER A 164 -14.33 21.68 -1.19
C SER A 164 -15.56 21.11 -0.48
N GLY A 165 -15.39 20.80 0.80
CA GLY A 165 -16.37 20.09 1.61
C GLY A 165 -16.28 18.56 1.58
N SER A 166 -15.22 17.99 0.99
CA SER A 166 -14.99 16.53 0.96
C SER A 166 -14.62 15.98 2.34
N TYR A 167 -14.83 14.67 2.54
CA TYR A 167 -14.29 13.95 3.71
C TYR A 167 -12.95 13.33 3.31
N ASP A 168 -11.89 14.12 3.35
CA ASP A 168 -10.56 13.81 2.82
C ASP A 168 -9.43 14.03 3.85
N ASN A 169 -9.80 14.23 5.12
CA ASN A 169 -8.92 14.53 6.25
C ASN A 169 -8.16 15.86 6.14
N PHE A 170 -8.58 16.77 5.25
CA PHE A 170 -8.01 18.10 5.10
C PHE A 170 -9.10 19.16 5.27
N CYS A 171 -8.91 20.07 6.22
CA CYS A 171 -9.79 21.21 6.40
C CYS A 171 -9.37 22.35 5.45
N ASP A 172 -10.19 22.66 4.45
CA ASP A 172 -9.86 23.67 3.43
C ASP A 172 -10.01 25.13 3.91
N GLY A 173 -10.76 25.35 4.99
CA GLY A 173 -10.98 26.69 5.58
C GLY A 173 -11.70 27.68 4.68
N ILE A 174 -12.34 27.23 3.60
CA ILE A 174 -13.00 28.08 2.61
C ILE A 174 -14.39 28.49 3.12
N LYS A 175 -14.67 29.80 3.09
CA LYS A 175 -15.99 30.34 3.39
C LYS A 175 -16.86 30.40 2.13
N ASP A 176 -17.19 29.25 1.57
CA ASP A 176 -18.05 29.12 0.37
C ASP A 176 -19.49 28.68 0.69
N GLY A 177 -19.83 28.54 1.98
CA GLY A 177 -21.13 28.07 2.43
C GLY A 177 -21.29 26.55 2.38
N LYS A 178 -20.25 25.80 2.03
CA LYS A 178 -20.19 24.35 2.23
C LYS A 178 -19.53 24.04 3.56
N CYS A 179 -20.00 22.98 4.20
CA CYS A 179 -19.39 22.47 5.41
C CYS A 179 -18.32 21.46 5.02
N ASP A 180 -17.10 21.73 5.44
CA ASP A 180 -16.01 20.75 5.41
C ASP A 180 -16.06 19.91 6.70
N PRO A 181 -16.32 18.59 6.60
CA PRO A 181 -16.47 17.72 7.76
C PRO A 181 -15.15 17.44 8.49
N ASP A 182 -14.00 17.72 7.87
CA ASP A 182 -12.67 17.54 8.44
C ASP A 182 -12.21 18.77 9.24
N CYS A 183 -12.88 19.91 9.04
CA CYS A 183 -12.81 21.08 9.91
C CYS A 183 -13.50 20.82 11.26
N LYS A 184 -12.90 19.96 12.08
CA LYS A 184 -13.18 19.91 13.53
C LYS A 184 -12.51 21.12 14.18
N GLU A 185 -13.17 21.77 15.13
CA GLU A 185 -12.48 22.52 16.20
C GLU A 185 -11.53 21.53 16.90
N LYS A 186 -10.32 21.39 16.39
CA LYS A 186 -9.32 20.46 16.92
C LYS A 186 -8.86 21.01 18.27
N TYR A 187 -9.38 20.42 19.35
CA TYR A 187 -8.86 20.53 20.71
C TYR A 187 -8.95 21.92 21.35
N GLY A 188 -10.16 22.30 21.77
CA GLY A 188 -10.36 23.05 23.02
C GLY A 188 -9.59 24.35 23.20
N GLU A 189 -9.67 25.28 22.26
CA GLU A 189 -9.56 26.70 22.61
C GLU A 189 -10.83 27.41 22.16
N SER A 190 -11.47 28.03 23.14
CA SER A 190 -12.75 28.71 23.10
C SER A 190 -12.84 29.80 22.03
N ALA A 191 -14.08 29.92 21.52
CA ALA A 191 -14.73 31.08 20.90
C ALA A 191 -13.99 32.44 20.95
#